data_AF-A0A1V1NYA1-F1
#
_entry.id   AF-A0A1V1NYA1-F1
#
_cell.length_a   1.000
_cell.length_b   1.000
_cell.length_c   1.000
_cell.angle_alpha   90.00
_cell.angle_beta   90.00
_cell.angle_gamma   90.00
#
_symmetry.space_group_name_H-M   'P 1'
#
loop_
_entity.id
_entity.type
_entity.pdbx_description
1 polymer ?
#
loop_
_entity_poly.entity_id
_entity_poly.type
_entity_poly.pdbx_seq_one_letter_code
_entity_poly.pdbx_strand_id
1 'polypeptide(L)'
;MVAGVAGALRRYLQDNNTPIKDLNLKVSMPVNVRDKGIVPKPGNEFGVVSLSLPIHIEDPILRIKEVKRRNDKIKASCEASMSYQLLKSMGAFPSDIGKKTINYFANKGTAVFSNVPGPQKSMSFAGQEISNMMFWVPRSGNTGMGISILSYAGKVILGLVTDEGL
;
A
#
# COMPACT_ATOMS: atom_id res chain seq x y z
N MET A 1 -1.78 10.26 6.72
CA MET A 1 -0.93 9.91 5.57
C MET A 1 -1.70 9.54 4.30
N VAL A 2 -2.47 8.45 4.25
CA VAL A 2 -3.22 8.03 3.03
C VAL A 2 -4.06 9.17 2.42
N ALA A 3 -4.83 9.89 3.24
CA ALA A 3 -5.62 11.05 2.78
C ALA A 3 -4.75 12.22 2.27
N GLY A 4 -3.53 12.38 2.80
CA GLY A 4 -2.55 13.36 2.33
C GLY A 4 -2.04 13.01 0.94
N VAL A 5 -1.71 11.73 0.71
CA VAL A 5 -1.34 11.21 -0.62
C VAL A 5 -2.48 11.39 -1.62
N ALA A 6 -3.71 11.03 -1.25
CA ALA A 6 -4.88 11.28 -2.09
C ALA A 6 -5.05 12.77 -2.43
N GLY A 7 -4.73 13.67 -1.50
CA GLY A 7 -4.73 15.12 -1.74
C GLY A 7 -3.62 15.61 -2.67
N ALA A 8 -2.42 15.05 -2.53
CA ALA A 8 -1.30 15.37 -3.43
C ALA A 8 -1.60 14.90 -4.85
N LEU A 9 -2.10 13.68 -5.02
CA LEU A 9 -2.52 13.13 -6.31
C LEU A 9 -3.66 13.94 -6.92
N ARG A 10 -4.64 14.38 -6.12
CA ARG A 10 -5.69 15.27 -6.59
C ARG A 10 -5.10 16.54 -7.22
N ARG A 11 -4.23 17.24 -6.49
CA ARG A 11 -3.61 18.49 -6.99
C ARG A 11 -2.83 18.24 -8.27
N TYR A 12 -1.96 17.22 -8.28
CA TYR A 12 -1.20 16.84 -9.47
C TYR A 12 -2.10 16.61 -10.70
N LEU A 13 -3.20 15.87 -10.55
CA LEU A 13 -4.11 15.60 -11.66
C LEU A 13 -4.84 16.87 -12.13
N GLN A 14 -5.22 17.76 -11.21
CA GLN A 14 -5.84 19.04 -11.56
C GLN A 14 -4.86 19.95 -12.31
N ASP A 15 -3.61 20.04 -11.84
CA ASP A 15 -2.54 20.82 -12.47
C ASP A 15 -2.24 20.32 -13.90
N ASN A 16 -2.51 19.03 -14.16
CA ASN A 16 -2.40 18.40 -15.48
C ASN A 16 -3.74 18.32 -16.25
N ASN A 17 -4.74 19.13 -15.91
CA ASN A 17 -6.05 19.20 -16.58
C ASN A 17 -6.80 17.86 -16.68
N THR A 18 -6.52 16.91 -15.78
CA THR A 18 -7.18 15.60 -15.77
C THR A 18 -8.48 15.67 -14.95
N PRO A 19 -9.64 15.28 -15.50
CA PRO A 19 -10.90 15.25 -14.76
C PRO A 19 -10.87 14.25 -13.61
N ILE A 20 -11.07 14.74 -12.38
CA ILE A 20 -10.96 13.92 -11.15
C ILE A 20 -12.29 13.36 -10.64
N LYS A 21 -13.43 13.84 -11.15
CA LYS A 21 -14.76 13.55 -10.57
C LYS A 21 -15.12 12.07 -10.67
N ASP A 22 -14.83 11.46 -11.81
CA ASP A 22 -15.16 10.06 -12.11
C ASP A 22 -13.94 9.13 -12.04
N LEU A 23 -12.77 9.66 -11.66
CA LEU A 23 -11.53 8.89 -11.63
C LEU A 23 -11.46 8.01 -10.37
N ASN A 24 -11.38 6.70 -10.59
CA ASN A 24 -11.25 5.72 -9.51
C ASN A 24 -9.80 5.23 -9.39
N LEU A 25 -8.98 5.95 -8.63
CA LEU A 25 -7.62 5.52 -8.30
C LEU A 25 -7.67 4.43 -7.23
N LYS A 26 -7.53 3.18 -7.66
CA LYS A 26 -7.48 2.02 -6.78
C LYS A 26 -6.04 1.69 -6.41
N VAL A 27 -5.74 1.67 -5.11
CA VAL A 27 -4.43 1.27 -4.60
C VAL A 27 -4.49 -0.10 -3.94
N SER A 28 -3.51 -0.94 -4.26
CA SER A 28 -3.32 -2.25 -3.64
C SER A 28 -2.47 -2.09 -2.38
N MET A 29 -2.93 -2.62 -1.26
CA MET A 29 -2.30 -2.50 0.05
C MET A 29 -2.03 -3.86 0.66
N PRO A 30 -0.78 -4.21 1.03
CA PRO A 30 -0.51 -5.40 1.81
C PRO A 30 -1.01 -5.19 3.25
N VAL A 31 -1.71 -6.17 3.79
CA VAL A 31 -2.24 -6.16 5.17
C VAL A 31 -1.73 -7.39 5.89
N ASN A 32 -1.05 -7.17 7.01
CA ASN A 32 -0.58 -8.24 7.87
C ASN A 32 -1.79 -9.02 8.45
N VAL A 33 -1.83 -10.33 8.23
CA VAL A 33 -2.89 -11.22 8.75
C VAL A 33 -2.43 -12.06 9.94
N ARG A 34 -1.19 -11.86 10.42
CA ARG A 34 -0.66 -12.56 11.58
C ARG A 34 -1.47 -12.27 12.84
N ASP A 35 -1.63 -13.30 13.66
CA ASP A 35 -2.14 -13.15 15.02
C ASP A 35 -1.18 -12.32 15.87
N LYS A 36 -1.74 -11.31 16.55
CA LYS A 36 -0.96 -10.34 17.35
C LYS A 36 -0.38 -10.92 18.65
N GLY A 37 -0.79 -12.13 19.04
CA GLY A 37 -0.39 -12.76 20.30
C GLY A 37 0.72 -13.82 20.18
N ILE A 38 1.20 -14.10 18.97
CA ILE A 38 2.18 -15.17 18.71
C ILE A 38 3.51 -14.56 18.31
N VAL A 39 4.62 -15.09 18.84
CA VAL A 39 5.97 -14.72 18.39
C VAL A 39 6.07 -14.93 16.87
N PRO A 40 6.39 -13.89 16.08
CA PRO A 40 6.40 -14.00 14.64
C PRO A 40 7.37 -15.09 14.18
N LYS A 41 6.87 -16.10 13.47
CA LYS A 41 7.72 -17.04 12.74
C LYS A 41 8.16 -16.42 11.41
N PRO A 42 9.38 -16.73 10.91
CA PRO A 42 9.77 -16.37 9.56
C PRO A 42 8.78 -16.94 8.53
N GLY A 43 8.35 -16.11 7.59
CA GLY A 43 7.38 -16.49 6.56
C GLY A 43 6.55 -15.31 6.08
N ASN A 44 5.81 -15.47 4.97
CA ASN A 44 4.92 -14.45 4.43
C ASN A 44 3.49 -14.71 4.90
N GLU A 45 2.97 -13.81 5.72
CA GLU A 45 1.60 -13.87 6.27
C GLU A 45 0.93 -12.50 6.10
N PHE A 46 0.66 -12.15 4.85
CA PHE A 46 -0.08 -10.93 4.50
C PHE A 46 -1.08 -11.20 3.38
N GLY A 47 -2.22 -10.55 3.46
CA GLY A 47 -3.18 -10.45 2.37
C GLY A 47 -2.96 -9.17 1.56
N VAL A 48 -3.61 -9.07 0.41
CA VAL A 48 -3.62 -7.85 -0.41
C VAL A 48 -5.06 -7.38 -0.54
N VAL A 49 -5.31 -6.15 -0.13
CA VAL A 49 -6.62 -5.49 -0.22
C VAL A 49 -6.54 -4.31 -1.18
N SER A 50 -7.68 -3.89 -1.71
CA SER A 50 -7.77 -2.73 -2.60
C SER A 50 -8.53 -1.60 -1.94
N LEU A 51 -7.95 -0.40 -1.95
CA LEU A 51 -8.58 0.81 -1.46
C LEU A 51 -8.72 1.81 -2.61
N SER A 52 -9.94 2.26 -2.90
CA SER A 52 -10.15 3.41 -3.78
C SER A 52 -9.83 4.71 -3.02
N LEU A 53 -8.93 5.53 -3.56
CA LEU A 53 -8.58 6.83 -2.97
C LEU A 53 -9.69 7.86 -3.25
N PRO A 54 -10.19 8.59 -2.24
CA PRO A 54 -11.23 9.60 -2.44
C PRO A 54 -10.63 10.92 -2.96
N ILE A 55 -10.02 10.90 -4.14
CA ILE A 55 -9.39 12.07 -4.77
C ILE A 55 -10.39 13.16 -5.16
N HIS A 56 -11.66 12.79 -5.40
CA HIS A 56 -12.74 13.72 -5.73
C HIS A 56 -13.17 14.59 -4.53
N ILE A 57 -12.84 14.22 -3.29
CA ILE A 57 -13.17 15.02 -2.11
C ILE A 57 -12.13 16.12 -1.95
N GLU A 58 -12.58 17.37 -2.00
CA GLU A 58 -11.71 18.56 -1.87
C GLU A 58 -11.33 18.86 -0.42
N ASP A 59 -12.33 18.87 0.47
CA ASP A 59 -12.13 19.16 1.88
C ASP A 59 -11.20 18.10 2.54
N PRO A 60 -10.08 18.51 3.16
CA PRO A 60 -9.11 17.58 3.72
C PRO A 60 -9.68 16.79 4.91
N ILE A 61 -10.57 17.38 5.70
CA ILE A 61 -11.19 16.73 6.86
C ILE A 61 -12.18 15.66 6.41
N LEU A 62 -13.04 15.96 5.43
CA LEU A 62 -13.95 15.00 4.81
C LEU A 62 -13.16 13.87 4.15
N ARG A 63 -12.05 14.18 3.47
CA ARG A 63 -11.19 13.17 2.85
C ARG A 63 -10.58 12.22 3.89
N ILE A 64 -10.12 12.75 5.03
CA ILE A 64 -9.63 11.93 6.14
C ILE A 64 -10.73 11.02 6.68
N LYS A 65 -11.92 11.56 6.93
CA LYS A 65 -13.08 10.80 7.42
C LYS A 65 -13.45 9.67 6.45
N GLU A 66 -13.47 9.95 5.16
CA GLU A 66 -13.80 8.95 4.14
C GLU A 66 -12.74 7.86 4.02
N VAL A 67 -11.45 8.24 4.02
CA VAL A 67 -10.35 7.26 4.07
C VAL A 67 -10.44 6.38 5.31
N LYS A 68 -10.74 6.96 6.48
CA LYS A 68 -10.94 6.20 7.71
C LYS A 68 -12.12 5.23 7.59
N ARG A 69 -13.28 5.70 7.13
CA ARG A 69 -14.46 4.86 6.92
C ARG A 69 -14.18 3.67 5.99
N ARG A 70 -13.50 3.91 4.86
CA ARG A 70 -13.11 2.84 3.91
C ARG A 70 -12.13 1.84 4.53
N ASN A 71 -11.11 2.33 5.23
CA ASN A 71 -10.15 1.47 5.92
C ASN A 71 -10.78 0.65 7.05
N ASP A 72 -11.70 1.23 7.82
CA ASP A 72 -12.38 0.51 8.89
C ASP A 72 -13.28 -0.59 8.30
N LYS A 73 -13.93 -0.35 7.16
CA LYS A 73 -14.67 -1.40 6.41
C LYS A 73 -13.74 -2.54 5.98
N ILE A 74 -12.57 -2.23 5.42
CA ILE A 74 -11.58 -3.25 5.02
C ILE A 74 -11.12 -4.06 6.23
N LYS A 75 -10.80 -3.41 7.35
CA LYS A 75 -10.38 -4.08 8.60
C LYS A 75 -11.46 -4.97 9.20
N ALA A 76 -12.73 -4.59 9.06
CA ALA A 76 -13.88 -5.38 9.51
C ALA A 76 -14.24 -6.51 8.52
N SER A 77 -13.66 -6.51 7.32
CA SER A 77 -13.93 -7.52 6.30
C SER A 77 -12.95 -8.70 6.39
N CYS A 78 -13.32 -9.82 5.77
CA CYS A 78 -12.43 -10.97 5.60
C CYS A 78 -11.52 -10.86 4.36
N GLU A 79 -11.49 -9.72 3.65
CA GLU A 79 -10.75 -9.57 2.37
C GLU A 79 -9.26 -9.90 2.49
N ALA A 80 -8.61 -9.43 3.57
CA ALA A 80 -7.19 -9.70 3.82
C ALA A 80 -6.95 -11.20 4.06
N SER A 81 -7.79 -11.84 4.88
CA SER A 81 -7.65 -13.28 5.17
C SER A 81 -7.95 -14.13 3.94
N MET A 82 -8.99 -13.79 3.17
CA MET A 82 -9.35 -14.51 1.94
C MET A 82 -8.26 -14.37 0.87
N SER A 83 -7.74 -13.16 0.65
CA SER A 83 -6.64 -12.95 -0.29
C SER A 83 -5.37 -13.69 0.14
N TYR A 84 -5.05 -13.71 1.44
CA TYR A 84 -3.94 -14.50 1.96
C TYR A 84 -4.14 -16.01 1.72
N GLN A 85 -5.31 -16.57 2.03
CA GLN A 85 -5.58 -18.00 1.81
C GLN A 85 -5.52 -18.36 0.32
N LEU A 86 -6.02 -17.49 -0.55
CA LEU A 86 -5.91 -17.67 -2.00
C LEU A 86 -4.43 -17.68 -2.44
N LEU A 87 -3.64 -16.70 -2.01
CA LEU A 87 -2.21 -16.61 -2.32
C LEU A 87 -1.43 -17.84 -1.79
N LYS A 88 -1.74 -18.28 -0.57
CA LYS A 88 -1.14 -19.47 0.04
C LYS A 88 -1.45 -20.73 -0.76
N SER A 89 -2.71 -20.92 -1.13
CA SER A 89 -3.14 -22.07 -1.95
C SER A 89 -2.50 -22.05 -3.33
N MET A 90 -2.31 -20.87 -3.94
CA MET A 90 -1.61 -20.72 -5.23
C MET A 90 -0.16 -21.20 -5.19
N GLY A 91 0.49 -21.16 -4.02
CA GLY A 91 1.83 -21.71 -3.83
C GLY A 91 1.94 -23.23 -3.97
N ALA A 92 0.81 -23.95 -3.94
CA ALA A 92 0.75 -25.40 -4.15
C ALA A 92 0.53 -25.80 -5.61
N PHE A 93 0.22 -24.85 -6.50
CA PHE A 93 0.02 -25.11 -7.93
C PHE A 93 1.33 -24.97 -8.73
N PRO A 94 1.42 -25.58 -9.93
CA PRO A 94 2.53 -25.36 -10.85
C PRO A 94 2.80 -23.86 -11.09
N SER A 95 4.08 -23.51 -11.17
CA SER A 95 4.54 -22.11 -11.16
C SER A 95 3.92 -21.24 -12.26
N ASP A 96 3.57 -21.82 -13.41
CA ASP A 96 2.94 -21.11 -14.52
C ASP A 96 1.51 -20.66 -14.20
N ILE A 97 0.76 -21.49 -13.46
CA ILE A 97 -0.61 -21.16 -13.02
C ILE A 97 -0.52 -20.09 -11.93
N GLY A 98 0.39 -20.24 -10.97
CA GLY A 98 0.63 -19.25 -9.92
C GLY A 98 0.97 -17.87 -10.49
N LYS A 99 1.92 -17.81 -11.43
CA LYS A 99 2.33 -16.54 -12.09
C LYS A 99 1.18 -15.89 -12.86
N LYS A 100 0.39 -16.66 -13.62
CA LYS A 100 -0.77 -16.13 -14.36
C LYS A 100 -1.81 -15.53 -13.42
N THR A 101 -2.13 -16.23 -12.33
CA THR A 101 -3.09 -15.77 -11.33
C THR A 101 -2.60 -14.50 -10.62
N ILE A 102 -1.34 -14.48 -10.17
CA ILE A 102 -0.73 -13.31 -9.54
C ILE A 102 -0.75 -12.10 -10.49
N ASN A 103 -0.37 -12.27 -11.75
CA ASN A 103 -0.40 -11.19 -12.75
C ASN A 103 -1.83 -10.69 -13.01
N TYR A 104 -2.82 -11.59 -13.07
CA TYR A 104 -4.22 -11.20 -13.24
C TYR A 104 -4.71 -10.28 -12.11
N PHE A 105 -4.36 -10.60 -10.85
CA PHE A 105 -4.75 -9.79 -9.69
C PHE A 105 -3.89 -8.54 -9.52
N ALA A 106 -2.59 -8.61 -9.82
CA ALA A 106 -1.67 -7.47 -9.73
C ALA A 106 -2.05 -6.33 -10.69
N ASN A 107 -2.61 -6.66 -11.86
CA ASN A 107 -3.04 -5.69 -12.88
C ASN A 107 -4.36 -4.96 -12.55
N LYS A 108 -4.95 -5.16 -11.37
CA LYS A 108 -6.23 -4.54 -10.97
C LYS A 108 -6.07 -3.25 -10.15
N GLY A 109 -4.84 -2.88 -9.80
CA GLY A 109 -4.51 -1.66 -9.07
C GLY A 109 -3.75 -0.65 -9.93
N THR A 110 -4.03 0.63 -9.74
CA THR A 110 -3.30 1.74 -10.38
C THR A 110 -1.99 2.04 -9.66
N ALA A 111 -1.95 1.81 -8.34
CA ALA A 111 -0.75 2.01 -7.52
C ALA A 111 -0.63 0.92 -6.44
N VAL A 112 0.59 0.66 -5.97
CA VAL A 112 0.82 -0.10 -4.75
C VAL A 112 1.11 0.87 -3.62
N PHE A 113 0.44 0.72 -2.48
CA PHE A 113 0.61 1.56 -1.32
C PHE A 113 0.97 0.70 -0.10
N SER A 114 2.08 0.99 0.56
CA SER A 114 2.49 0.32 1.80
C SER A 114 2.78 1.31 2.90
N ASN A 115 2.31 1.03 4.11
CA ASN A 115 2.58 1.83 5.30
C ASN A 115 3.06 0.93 6.43
N VAL A 116 4.34 1.05 6.75
CA VAL A 116 5.04 0.20 7.71
C VAL A 116 5.48 1.04 8.90
N PRO A 117 5.00 0.73 10.12
CA PRO A 117 5.58 1.28 11.34
C PRO A 117 7.02 0.76 11.48
N GLY A 118 8.00 1.66 11.47
CA GLY A 118 9.39 1.31 11.74
C GLY A 118 9.80 1.60 13.18
N PRO A 119 11.10 1.42 13.49
CA PRO A 119 11.65 1.65 14.82
C PRO A 119 11.38 3.07 15.34
N GLN A 120 10.89 3.16 16.58
CA GLN A 120 10.58 4.44 17.22
C GLN A 120 11.82 5.16 17.76
N LYS A 121 12.88 4.41 18.06
CA LYS A 121 14.16 4.95 18.50
C LYS A 121 15.15 4.93 17.35
N SER A 122 16.12 5.84 17.40
CA SER A 122 17.26 5.79 16.49
C SER A 122 18.03 4.48 16.68
N MET A 123 18.60 3.99 15.60
CA MET A 123 19.34 2.73 15.55
C MET A 123 20.73 3.01 15.01
N SER A 124 21.72 2.23 15.43
CA SER A 124 23.08 2.30 14.92
C SER A 124 23.43 1.06 14.13
N PHE A 125 24.19 1.23 13.06
CA PHE A 125 24.83 0.14 12.32
C PHE A 125 26.35 0.38 12.32
N ALA A 126 27.12 -0.63 12.76
CA ALA A 126 28.58 -0.54 12.87
C ALA A 126 29.08 0.71 13.64
N GLY A 127 28.38 1.08 14.73
CA GLY A 127 28.71 2.24 15.57
C GLY A 127 28.29 3.60 15.01
N GLN A 128 27.68 3.65 13.82
CA GLN A 128 27.18 4.87 13.21
C GLN A 128 25.65 4.93 13.29
N GLU A 129 25.11 6.11 13.60
CA GLU A 129 23.66 6.32 13.65
C GLU A 129 23.05 6.23 12.25
N ILE A 130 21.97 5.47 12.11
CA ILE A 130 21.20 5.41 10.86
C ILE A 130 20.42 6.72 10.76
N SER A 131 20.78 7.57 9.81
CA SER A 131 20.15 8.88 9.61
C SER A 131 18.75 8.80 9.01
N ASN A 132 18.50 7.78 8.17
CA ASN A 132 17.24 7.59 7.48
C ASN A 132 17.02 6.11 7.11
N MET A 133 15.76 5.72 6.97
CA MET A 133 15.36 4.38 6.54
C MET A 133 14.23 4.49 5.53
N MET A 134 14.31 3.72 4.44
CA MET A 134 13.27 3.70 3.41
C MET A 134 13.16 2.32 2.80
N PHE A 135 12.04 2.07 2.12
CA PHE A 135 11.83 0.84 1.38
C PHE A 135 11.06 1.13 0.10
N TRP A 136 11.14 0.20 -0.84
CA TRP A 136 10.40 0.24 -2.09
C TRP A 136 9.37 -0.87 -2.12
N VAL A 137 8.16 -0.55 -2.58
CA VAL A 137 7.11 -1.56 -2.76
C VAL A 137 7.43 -2.40 -4.00
N PRO A 138 7.23 -3.72 -3.95
CA PRO A 138 7.42 -4.56 -5.12
C PRO A 138 6.40 -4.15 -6.20
N ARG A 139 6.91 -3.82 -7.38
CA ARG A 139 6.07 -3.60 -8.56
C ARG A 139 5.82 -4.94 -9.23
N SER A 140 4.59 -5.44 -9.15
CA SER A 140 4.14 -6.60 -9.93
C SER A 140 3.10 -6.12 -10.95
N GLY A 141 3.17 -6.65 -12.18
CA GLY A 141 2.28 -6.25 -13.27
C GLY A 141 2.49 -4.80 -13.75
N ASN A 142 1.44 -4.20 -14.31
CA ASN A 142 1.45 -2.85 -14.91
C ASN A 142 1.19 -1.72 -13.89
N THR A 143 1.67 -1.87 -12.65
CA THR A 143 1.47 -0.82 -11.64
C THR A 143 2.43 0.34 -11.85
N GLY A 144 1.94 1.45 -12.38
CA GLY A 144 2.75 2.62 -12.73
C GLY A 144 3.32 3.41 -11.54
N MET A 145 2.75 3.24 -10.33
CA MET A 145 3.15 4.01 -9.16
C MET A 145 3.28 3.15 -7.89
N GLY A 146 4.40 3.28 -7.18
CA GLY A 146 4.66 2.70 -5.88
C GLY A 146 4.79 3.76 -4.80
N ILE A 147 4.03 3.64 -3.72
CA ILE A 147 4.04 4.57 -2.58
C ILE A 147 4.41 3.77 -1.32
N SER A 148 5.49 4.18 -0.66
CA SER A 148 5.95 3.60 0.60
C SER A 148 5.94 4.64 1.71
N ILE A 149 5.47 4.25 2.90
CA ILE A 149 5.50 5.10 4.08
C ILE A 149 6.17 4.31 5.19
N LEU A 150 7.23 4.89 5.75
CA LEU A 150 7.93 4.35 6.90
C LEU A 150 7.98 5.40 8.01
N SER A 151 7.70 4.99 9.24
CA SER A 151 7.99 5.84 10.41
C SER A 151 9.30 5.39 11.06
N TYR A 152 10.28 6.28 11.21
CA TYR A 152 11.58 5.98 11.79
C TYR A 152 12.06 7.13 12.69
N ALA A 153 12.45 6.81 13.93
CA ALA A 153 12.99 7.78 14.90
C ALA A 153 12.17 9.07 15.01
N GLY A 154 10.84 8.94 15.11
CA GLY A 154 9.90 10.06 15.21
C GLY A 154 9.60 10.80 13.89
N LYS A 155 10.23 10.42 12.78
CA LYS A 155 9.99 10.99 11.44
C LYS A 155 9.10 10.08 10.61
N VAL A 156 8.30 10.67 9.72
CA VAL A 156 7.54 9.94 8.69
C VAL A 156 8.21 10.19 7.34
N ILE A 157 8.63 9.11 6.69
CA ILE A 157 9.31 9.11 5.40
C ILE A 157 8.33 8.59 4.35
N LEU A 158 8.15 9.35 3.27
CA LEU A 158 7.33 9.00 2.11
C LEU A 158 8.26 8.72 0.93
N GLY A 159 8.24 7.49 0.43
CA GLY A 159 8.84 7.11 -0.84
C GLY A 159 7.78 7.09 -1.95
N LEU A 160 8.16 7.61 -3.12
CA LEU A 160 7.36 7.56 -4.34
C LEU A 160 8.26 7.07 -5.47
N VAL A 161 7.80 6.05 -6.19
CA VAL A 161 8.41 5.58 -7.43
C VAL A 161 7.34 5.59 -8.49
N THR A 162 7.65 6.15 -9.65
CA THR A 162 6.79 6.15 -10.81
C THR A 162 7.51 5.55 -12.00
N ASP A 163 6.76 5.04 -12.96
CA ASP A 163 7.28 4.77 -14.29
C ASP A 163 7.62 6.09 -15.00
N GLU A 164 8.56 6.06 -15.94
CA GLU A 164 8.99 7.24 -16.70
C GLU A 164 7.90 7.75 -17.65
N GLY A 165 6.99 6.87 -18.09
CA GLY A 165 5.91 7.21 -19.02
C GLY A 165 4.61 7.76 -18.40
N LEU A 166 4.64 8.22 -17.14
CA LEU A 166 3.48 8.75 -16.39
C LEU A 166 3.34 10.28 -16.44
#